data_AF-A0A4Y2WW35-F1
#
_entry.id   AF-A0A4Y2WW35-F1
#
_cell.length_a   1.000
_cell.length_b   1.000
_cell.length_c   1.000
_cell.angle_alpha   90.00
_cell.angle_beta   90.00
_cell.angle_gamma   90.00
#
_symmetry.space_group_name_H-M   'P 1'
#
loop_
_entity.id
_entity.type
_entity.pdbx_description
1 polymer ?
#
loop_
_entity_poly.entity_id
_entity_poly.type
_entity_poly.pdbx_seq_one_letter_code
_entity_poly.pdbx_strand_id
1 'polypeptide(L)'
;MGEAKKILLLKLNLKEQALKFLVSNPKIEEIDDFDSLVKKLKEEFCKKPNFEESQRQFNNLKQSVSQSISDLAELVSSTTDKFSNPNNSEEENVVSLTEKLKLSKFIEALRPDIRV
;
A
#
# COMPACT_ATOMS: atom_id res chain seq x y z
N MET A 1 0.46 9.66 -33.23
CA MET A 1 0.87 11.04 -32.88
C MET A 1 0.58 11.43 -31.42
N GLY A 2 -0.46 10.89 -30.76
CA GLY A 2 -0.76 11.27 -29.37
C GLY A 2 0.25 10.76 -28.32
N GLU A 3 0.79 9.56 -28.53
CA GLU A 3 1.59 8.82 -27.54
C GLU A 3 3.00 9.39 -27.33
N ALA A 4 3.76 9.58 -28.41
CA ALA A 4 5.07 10.21 -28.36
C ALA A 4 5.02 11.62 -27.70
N LYS A 5 3.95 12.37 -27.94
CA LYS A 5 3.73 13.68 -27.30
C LYS A 5 3.51 13.55 -25.79
N LYS A 6 2.74 12.55 -25.34
CA LYS A 6 2.53 12.27 -23.91
C LYS A 6 3.83 11.86 -23.21
N ILE A 7 4.62 11.00 -23.84
CA ILE A 7 5.92 10.55 -23.30
C ILE A 7 6.89 11.72 -23.18
N LEU A 8 6.99 12.55 -24.21
CA LEU A 8 7.83 13.75 -24.18
C LEU A 8 7.41 14.69 -23.04
N LEU A 9 6.11 14.96 -22.91
CA LEU A 9 5.58 15.80 -21.83
C LEU A 9 5.83 15.21 -20.44
N LEU A 10 5.73 13.89 -20.28
CA LEU A 10 6.06 13.21 -19.02
C LEU A 10 7.53 13.42 -18.67
N LYS A 11 8.44 13.11 -19.61
CA LYS A 11 9.89 13.24 -19.41
C LYS A 11 10.31 14.66 -19.04
N LEU A 12 9.73 15.68 -19.69
CA LEU A 12 9.98 17.09 -19.40
C LEU A 12 9.51 17.53 -18.01
N ASN A 13 8.51 16.86 -17.44
CA ASN A 13 7.96 17.19 -16.13
C ASN A 13 8.65 16.46 -14.97
N LEU A 14 9.55 15.52 -15.25
CA LEU A 14 10.30 14.82 -14.22
C LEU A 14 11.33 15.75 -13.56
N LYS A 15 11.46 15.63 -12.25
CA LYS A 15 12.36 16.46 -11.45
C LYS A 15 13.39 15.61 -10.73
N GLU A 16 14.59 16.16 -10.60
CA GLU A 16 15.65 15.67 -9.71
C GLU A 16 15.87 14.14 -9.78
N GLN A 17 15.46 13.41 -8.74
CA GLN A 17 15.67 11.97 -8.61
C GLN A 17 14.96 11.17 -9.70
N ALA A 18 13.77 11.59 -10.14
CA ALA A 18 13.04 10.90 -11.20
C ALA A 18 13.71 11.06 -12.57
N LEU A 19 14.26 12.26 -12.83
CA LEU A 19 15.05 12.49 -14.04
C LEU A 19 16.37 11.71 -13.99
N LYS A 20 17.07 11.74 -12.85
CA LYS A 20 18.32 10.98 -12.64
C LYS A 20 18.10 9.49 -12.82
N PHE A 21 17.00 8.94 -12.30
CA PHE A 21 16.64 7.54 -12.48
C PHE A 21 16.47 7.17 -13.95
N LEU A 22 15.76 7.99 -14.73
CA LEU A 22 15.55 7.73 -16.15
C LEU A 22 16.85 7.76 -16.95
N VAL A 23 17.67 8.79 -16.74
CA VAL A 23 18.98 8.93 -17.41
C VAL A 23 19.95 7.81 -17.00
N SER A 24 19.85 7.31 -15.76
CA SER A 24 20.70 6.21 -15.27
C SER A 24 20.22 4.83 -15.74
N ASN A 25 19.04 4.73 -16.36
CA ASN A 25 18.44 3.48 -16.83
C ASN A 25 18.00 3.61 -18.30
N PRO A 26 18.94 3.48 -19.27
CA PRO A 26 18.66 3.70 -20.69
C PRO A 26 17.52 2.84 -21.25
N LYS A 27 17.39 1.60 -20.74
CA LYS A 27 16.30 0.67 -21.12
C LYS A 27 14.91 1.19 -20.75
N ILE A 28 14.80 2.03 -19.72
CA ILE A 28 13.55 2.66 -19.31
C ILE A 28 13.31 3.93 -20.13
N GLU A 29 14.38 4.65 -20.48
CA GLU A 29 14.31 5.82 -21.34
C GLU A 29 13.80 5.48 -22.75
N GLU A 30 14.17 4.33 -23.28
CA GLU A 30 13.77 3.85 -24.61
C GLU A 30 12.32 3.35 -24.69
N ILE A 31 11.58 3.28 -23.57
CA ILE A 31 10.17 2.88 -23.57
C ILE A 31 9.34 3.89 -24.38
N ASP A 32 8.65 3.39 -25.41
CA ASP A 32 7.83 4.15 -26.36
C ASP A 32 6.31 4.00 -26.12
N ASP A 33 5.92 3.18 -25.15
CA ASP A 33 4.56 3.04 -24.63
C ASP A 33 4.37 3.86 -23.35
N PHE A 34 3.34 4.72 -23.32
CA PHE A 34 3.17 5.66 -22.20
C PHE A 34 2.84 4.95 -20.89
N ASP A 35 1.95 3.95 -20.94
CA ASP A 35 1.48 3.26 -19.74
C ASP A 35 2.59 2.41 -19.10
N SER A 36 3.44 1.78 -19.91
CA SER A 36 4.62 1.05 -19.46
C SER A 36 5.64 1.96 -18.78
N LEU A 37 5.90 3.14 -19.33
CA LEU A 37 6.80 4.12 -18.72
C LEU A 37 6.24 4.65 -17.38
N VAL A 38 4.94 4.99 -17.35
CA VAL A 38 4.26 5.40 -16.11
C VAL A 38 4.29 4.28 -15.07
N LYS A 39 4.09 3.02 -15.47
CA LYS A 39 4.16 1.86 -14.58
C LYS A 39 5.54 1.73 -13.95
N LYS A 40 6.62 1.85 -14.73
CA LYS A 40 8.00 1.77 -14.21
C LYS A 40 8.31 2.91 -13.23
N LEU A 41 7.90 4.13 -13.55
CA LEU A 41 8.06 5.27 -12.64
C LEU A 41 7.26 5.08 -11.35
N LYS A 42 6.04 4.54 -11.43
CA LYS A 42 5.26 4.18 -10.22
C LYS A 42 5.93 3.06 -9.43
N GLU A 43 6.49 2.04 -10.06
CA GLU A 43 7.22 0.97 -9.36
C GLU A 43 8.41 1.51 -8.56
N GLU A 44 9.15 2.47 -9.10
CA GLU A 44 10.32 3.07 -8.45
C GLU A 44 9.94 4.12 -7.39
N PHE A 45 9.01 5.02 -7.71
CA PHE A 45 8.75 6.22 -6.90
C PHE A 45 7.46 6.17 -6.09
N CYS A 46 6.44 5.43 -6.52
CA CYS A 46 5.31 5.15 -5.65
C CYS A 46 5.69 3.94 -4.80
N LYS A 47 6.04 4.22 -3.53
CA LYS A 47 6.04 3.18 -2.49
C LYS A 47 4.65 2.55 -2.46
N LYS A 48 4.45 1.45 -3.19
CA LYS A 48 3.34 0.56 -2.90
C LYS A 48 3.53 0.15 -1.44
N PRO A 49 2.45 0.09 -0.62
CA PRO A 49 2.56 -0.55 0.67
C PRO A 49 3.18 -1.93 0.41
N ASN A 50 4.41 -2.14 0.89
CA ASN A 50 5.09 -3.41 0.69
C ASN A 50 4.24 -4.45 1.41
N PHE A 51 3.73 -5.44 0.67
CA PHE A 51 2.87 -6.48 1.23
C PHE A 51 3.52 -7.08 2.49
N GLU A 52 4.84 -7.29 2.45
CA GLU A 52 5.62 -7.81 3.57
C GLU A 52 5.64 -6.85 4.77
N GLU A 53 5.73 -5.53 4.55
CA GLU A 53 5.66 -4.53 5.63
C GLU A 53 4.24 -4.45 6.22
N SER A 54 3.20 -4.41 5.38
CA SER A 54 1.81 -4.41 5.83
C SER A 54 1.47 -5.68 6.61
N GLN A 55 1.93 -6.84 6.11
CA GLN A 55 1.77 -8.12 6.79
C GLN A 55 2.53 -8.13 8.12
N ARG A 56 3.75 -7.61 8.17
CA ARG A 56 4.53 -7.50 9.42
C ARG A 56 3.86 -6.57 10.42
N GLN A 57 3.33 -5.43 9.99
CA GLN A 57 2.59 -4.51 10.86
C GLN A 57 1.33 -5.18 11.41
N PHE A 58 0.53 -5.80 10.54
CA PHE A 58 -0.66 -6.55 10.91
C PHE A 58 -0.31 -7.66 11.92
N ASN A 59 0.66 -8.53 11.62
CA ASN A 59 1.03 -9.64 12.49
C ASN A 59 1.49 -9.18 13.89
N ASN A 60 2.19 -8.06 13.98
CA ASN A 60 2.73 -7.55 15.24
C ASN A 60 1.76 -6.68 16.05
N LEU A 61 0.52 -6.49 15.60
CA LEU A 61 -0.51 -5.78 16.38
C LEU A 61 -0.71 -6.46 17.73
N LYS A 62 -0.45 -5.70 18.80
CA LYS A 62 -0.66 -6.10 20.18
C LYS A 62 -1.07 -4.86 20.97
N GLN A 63 -2.04 -5.01 21.84
CA GLN A 63 -2.50 -3.95 22.72
C GLN A 63 -1.42 -3.63 23.75
N SER A 64 -1.06 -2.35 23.87
CA SER A 64 -0.15 -1.90 24.93
C SER A 64 -0.90 -1.71 26.26
N VAL A 65 -0.16 -1.63 27.38
CA VAL A 65 -0.77 -1.54 28.72
C VAL A 65 -1.63 -0.28 28.87
N SER A 66 -1.23 0.82 28.25
CA SER A 66 -1.92 2.11 28.32
C SER A 66 -2.93 2.35 27.19
N GLN A 67 -3.06 1.43 26.23
CA GLN A 67 -3.95 1.60 25.07
C GLN A 67 -5.38 1.17 25.42
N SER A 68 -6.35 2.03 25.12
CA SER A 68 -7.76 1.71 25.31
C SER A 68 -8.22 0.63 24.32
N ILE A 69 -9.32 -0.06 24.65
CA ILE A 69 -9.93 -1.07 23.78
C ILE A 69 -10.42 -0.43 22.47
N SER A 70 -10.95 0.80 22.53
CA SER A 70 -11.42 1.55 21.37
C SER A 70 -10.27 1.94 20.44
N ASP A 71 -9.16 2.45 20.98
CA ASP A 71 -7.98 2.81 20.17
C ASP A 71 -7.38 1.56 19.50
N LEU A 72 -7.42 0.41 20.19
CA LEU A 72 -7.00 -0.85 19.59
C LEU A 72 -7.92 -1.25 18.43
N ALA A 73 -9.23 -1.14 18.60
CA ALA A 73 -10.20 -1.48 17.55
C ALA A 73 -10.00 -0.61 16.29
N GLU A 74 -9.79 0.69 16.47
CA GLU A 74 -9.50 1.62 15.36
C GLU A 74 -8.18 1.28 14.67
N LEU A 75 -7.12 1.01 15.43
CA LEU A 75 -5.82 0.60 14.90
C LEU A 75 -5.93 -0.71 14.11
N VAL A 76 -6.56 -1.74 14.68
CA VAL A 76 -6.78 -3.04 14.01
C VAL A 76 -7.59 -2.84 12.74
N SER A 77 -8.65 -2.03 12.76
CA SER A 77 -9.46 -1.74 11.58
C SER A 77 -8.60 -1.11 10.48
N SER A 78 -7.90 0.00 10.77
CA SER A 78 -7.09 0.72 9.80
C SER A 78 -5.95 -0.13 9.21
N THR A 79 -5.27 -0.92 10.06
CA THR A 79 -4.17 -1.78 9.61
C THR A 79 -4.68 -2.97 8.80
N THR A 80 -5.82 -3.56 9.18
CA THR A 80 -6.42 -4.67 8.42
C THR A 80 -6.92 -4.20 7.06
N ASP A 81 -7.59 -3.05 6.98
CA ASP A 81 -8.04 -2.47 5.70
C ASP A 81 -6.86 -2.25 4.74
N LYS A 82 -5.75 -1.70 5.24
CA LYS A 82 -4.52 -1.52 4.44
C LYS A 82 -3.86 -2.83 3.99
N PHE A 83 -4.09 -3.93 4.70
CA PHE A 83 -3.49 -5.23 4.41
C PHE A 83 -4.38 -6.11 3.51
N SER A 84 -5.65 -6.30 3.87
CA SER A 84 -6.58 -7.21 3.18
C SER A 84 -7.43 -6.53 2.11
N ASN A 85 -7.66 -5.22 2.21
CA ASN A 85 -8.44 -4.46 1.22
C ASN A 85 -7.79 -3.11 0.85
N PRO A 86 -6.53 -3.08 0.37
CA PRO A 86 -5.79 -1.85 0.13
C PRO A 86 -6.41 -0.92 -0.92
N ASN A 87 -7.28 -1.46 -1.78
CA ASN A 87 -7.98 -0.70 -2.83
C ASN A 87 -9.39 -0.27 -2.42
N ASN A 88 -9.80 -0.51 -1.17
CA ASN A 88 -11.15 -0.25 -0.68
C ASN A 88 -12.24 -0.81 -1.60
N SER A 89 -12.06 -2.07 -2.02
CA SER A 89 -13.04 -2.79 -2.84
C SER A 89 -14.36 -2.90 -2.09
N GLU A 90 -15.47 -2.64 -2.78
CA GLU A 90 -16.83 -2.85 -2.29
C GLU A 90 -17.35 -4.27 -2.59
N GLU A 91 -16.52 -5.15 -3.15
CA GLU A 91 -16.90 -6.53 -3.41
C GLU A 91 -17.23 -7.25 -2.10
N GLU A 92 -18.45 -7.79 -2.00
CA GLU A 92 -19.01 -8.38 -0.78
C GLU A 92 -18.08 -9.43 -0.15
N ASN A 93 -17.47 -10.29 -0.98
CA ASN A 93 -16.55 -11.31 -0.52
C ASN A 93 -15.30 -10.71 0.15
N VAL A 94 -14.74 -9.65 -0.43
CA VAL A 94 -13.55 -8.95 0.09
C VAL A 94 -13.89 -8.22 1.39
N VAL A 95 -15.03 -7.53 1.43
CA VAL A 95 -15.52 -6.83 2.62
C VAL A 95 -15.79 -7.83 3.75
N SER A 96 -16.51 -8.91 3.48
CA SER A 96 -16.85 -9.95 4.46
C SER A 96 -15.61 -10.63 5.06
N LEU A 97 -14.63 -10.97 4.22
CA LEU A 97 -13.36 -11.52 4.68
C LEU A 97 -12.57 -10.52 5.52
N THR A 98 -12.54 -9.25 5.11
CA THR A 98 -11.85 -8.18 5.84
C THR A 98 -12.46 -7.95 7.23
N GLU A 99 -13.78 -7.91 7.35
CA GLU A 99 -14.46 -7.77 8.64
C GLU A 99 -14.20 -8.97 9.58
N LYS A 100 -14.19 -10.20 9.03
CA LYS A 100 -13.80 -11.39 9.81
C LYS A 100 -12.35 -11.33 10.28
N LEU A 101 -11.44 -10.85 9.43
CA LEU A 101 -10.03 -10.66 9.79
C LEU A 101 -9.86 -9.58 10.87
N LYS A 102 -10.60 -8.47 10.80
CA LYS A 102 -10.59 -7.42 11.85
C LYS A 102 -10.97 -8.01 13.20
N LEU A 103 -12.07 -8.75 13.26
CA LEU A 103 -12.52 -9.37 14.51
C LEU A 103 -11.51 -10.39 15.05
N SER A 104 -11.05 -11.31 14.20
CA SER A 104 -10.06 -12.33 14.57
C SER A 104 -8.79 -11.68 15.11
N LYS A 105 -8.28 -10.67 14.39
CA LYS A 105 -7.04 -10.00 14.78
C LYS A 105 -7.20 -9.15 16.03
N PHE A 106 -8.35 -8.52 16.22
CA PHE A 106 -8.63 -7.76 17.43
C PHE A 106 -8.55 -8.64 18.68
N ILE A 107 -9.19 -9.81 18.66
CA ILE A 107 -9.13 -10.79 19.75
C ILE A 107 -7.69 -11.27 19.97
N GLU A 108 -6.95 -11.54 18.89
CA GLU A 108 -5.54 -11.95 18.94
C GLU A 108 -4.59 -10.83 19.40
N ALA A 109 -4.98 -9.55 19.30
CA ALA A 109 -4.17 -8.42 19.71
C ALA A 109 -4.43 -7.99 21.17
N LEU A 110 -5.61 -8.28 21.72
CA LEU A 110 -5.97 -7.94 23.11
C LEU A 110 -4.95 -8.47 24.11
N ARG A 111 -4.70 -7.79 25.22
CA ARG A 111 -3.79 -8.34 26.24
C ARG A 111 -4.41 -9.57 26.93
N PRO A 112 -3.62 -10.60 27.29
CA PRO A 112 -4.15 -11.82 27.90
C PRO A 112 -4.94 -11.60 29.19
N ASP A 113 -4.63 -10.54 29.95
CA ASP A 113 -5.33 -10.17 31.19
C ASP A 113 -6.76 -9.64 30.95
N ILE A 114 -7.11 -9.33 29.70
CA ILE A 114 -8.43 -8.81 29.29
C ILE A 114 -9.20 -9.84 28.45
N ARG A 115 -8.51 -10.85 27.90
CA ARG A 115 -9.17 -11.93 27.14
C ARG A 115 -9.95 -12.81 28.12
N VAL A 116 -11.26 -12.90 27.91
CA VAL A 116 -12.21 -13.70 28.71
C VAL A 116 -12.14 -15.17 28.32
#